data_AF-A0A090V5C8-F1
#
_entry.id   AF-A0A090V5C8-F1
#
_cell.length_a   1.000
_cell.length_b   1.000
_cell.length_c   1.000
_cell.angle_alpha   90.00
_cell.angle_beta   90.00
_cell.angle_gamma   90.00
#
_symmetry.space_group_name_H-M   'P 1'
#
loop_
_entity.id
_entity.type
_entity.pdbx_description
1 polymer ?
#
loop_
_entity_poly.entity_id
_entity_poly.type
_entity_poly.pdbx_seq_one_letter_code
_entity_poly.pdbx_strand_id
1 'polypeptide(L)'
;MKNKDSFDNIATLIASSEIKSKDGFVVIKLASPCNNNEKTNLQSSISQIGYLKPDNLFEGDSEIWLDKRASCWDEGDCPFYNNLESLWQRVNNSEKLPGYFYIVSEKLSHLNVSSNKTLLTFNIYFTWKKILQELSDHFANDFYVFFLMNDKGGDKIEIESTLHFLQLPSFSAPTNELNIALSLVQKIDFDDLHKSERCSVMRATLYELTKSMEKDANKLKLLIQLTTAFNKKYSELYEIYTKRYSVNKLLNELDEKSLEFTSKINEFISSSQTKALTIPGALIAVGALAKVDAPLEAIIITSGLWMIKKVNTSSNDVYREAFTALNNRLDNAFKKYLKFHNELEVKQSASVIQKELEVLIKNSCERLKTIDKLASLMFWGGLIYLFIKLSNSHFHQQIMHFFDKALTASLSYLAPYIAP
;
A
#
# COMPACT_ATOMS: atom_id res chain seq x y z
N MET A 1 -9.15 -36.95 25.63
CA MET A 1 -9.63 -36.58 26.99
C MET A 1 -11.04 -36.00 26.97
N LYS A 2 -11.93 -36.43 27.90
CA LYS A 2 -13.39 -36.28 27.76
C LYS A 2 -14.10 -35.29 28.70
N ASN A 3 -13.49 -34.80 29.78
CA ASN A 3 -14.20 -33.94 30.75
C ASN A 3 -13.32 -32.82 31.36
N LYS A 4 -13.64 -31.56 31.05
CA LYS A 4 -12.97 -30.35 31.55
C LYS A 4 -13.14 -30.17 33.06
N ASP A 5 -14.37 -30.31 33.54
CA ASP A 5 -14.73 -30.03 34.92
C ASP A 5 -14.01 -31.00 35.88
N SER A 6 -13.82 -32.25 35.45
CA SER A 6 -13.08 -33.26 36.21
C SER A 6 -11.61 -32.91 36.38
N PHE A 7 -10.96 -32.37 35.34
CA PHE A 7 -9.56 -31.94 35.45
C PHE A 7 -9.43 -30.67 36.29
N ASP A 8 -10.35 -29.71 36.17
CA ASP A 8 -10.36 -28.48 36.98
C ASP A 8 -10.51 -28.79 38.48
N ASN A 9 -11.41 -29.74 38.81
CA ASN A 9 -11.59 -30.24 40.17
C ASN A 9 -10.31 -30.91 40.71
N ILE A 10 -9.67 -31.76 39.91
CA ILE A 10 -8.41 -32.41 40.28
C ILE A 10 -7.30 -31.37 40.44
N ALA A 11 -7.17 -30.40 39.54
CA ALA A 11 -6.16 -29.36 39.64
C ALA A 11 -6.31 -28.52 40.92
N THR A 12 -7.55 -28.21 41.30
CA THR A 12 -7.87 -27.46 42.53
C THR A 12 -7.59 -28.29 43.79
N LEU A 13 -7.94 -29.59 43.77
CA LEU A 13 -7.60 -30.53 44.85
C LEU A 13 -6.08 -30.64 45.04
N ILE A 14 -5.33 -30.74 43.94
CA ILE A 14 -3.86 -30.85 44.00
C ILE A 14 -3.25 -29.54 44.51
N ALA A 15 -3.81 -28.39 44.13
CA ALA A 15 -3.32 -27.10 44.60
C ALA A 15 -3.37 -26.95 46.13
N SER A 16 -4.37 -27.56 46.79
CA SER A 16 -4.49 -27.60 48.26
C SER A 16 -3.74 -28.78 48.93
N SER A 17 -3.19 -29.70 48.14
CA SER A 17 -2.53 -30.92 48.60
C SER A 17 -1.01 -30.85 48.49
N GLU A 18 -0.30 -31.79 49.12
CA GLU A 18 1.13 -31.98 48.89
C GLU A 18 1.32 -32.91 47.68
N ILE A 19 2.07 -32.48 46.66
CA ILE A 19 2.31 -33.26 45.44
C ILE A 19 3.80 -33.43 45.19
N LYS A 20 4.22 -34.64 44.84
CA LYS A 20 5.61 -34.97 44.50
C LYS A 20 5.67 -35.93 43.33
N SER A 21 6.74 -35.85 42.55
CA SER A 21 7.07 -36.87 41.54
C SER A 21 8.11 -37.82 42.13
N LYS A 22 7.83 -39.12 42.16
CA LYS A 22 8.71 -40.15 42.72
C LYS A 22 8.69 -41.40 41.84
N ASP A 23 9.86 -41.85 41.38
CA ASP A 23 10.06 -43.14 40.68
C ASP A 23 9.09 -43.40 39.50
N GLY A 24 8.75 -42.35 38.73
CA GLY A 24 7.81 -42.45 37.61
C GLY A 24 6.33 -42.31 37.98
N PHE A 25 6.03 -42.06 39.26
CA PHE A 25 4.70 -41.77 39.77
C PHE A 25 4.54 -40.29 40.15
N VAL A 26 3.32 -39.80 40.03
CA VAL A 26 2.86 -38.58 40.71
C VAL A 26 2.12 -39.01 41.96
N VAL A 27 2.62 -38.58 43.11
CA VAL A 27 2.05 -38.88 44.42
C VAL A 27 1.39 -37.63 44.96
N ILE A 28 0.08 -37.70 45.21
CA ILE A 28 -0.73 -36.62 45.77
C ILE A 28 -1.14 -37.04 47.18
N LYS A 29 -0.65 -36.34 48.18
CA LYS A 29 -1.00 -36.53 49.57
C LYS A 29 -2.11 -35.57 49.95
N LEU A 30 -3.28 -36.13 50.22
CA LEU A 30 -4.51 -35.42 50.54
C LEU A 30 -4.42 -34.83 51.95
N ALA A 31 -5.02 -33.66 52.14
CA ALA A 31 -5.03 -32.97 53.43
C ALA A 31 -5.82 -33.72 54.51
N SER A 32 -6.81 -34.52 54.12
CA SER A 32 -7.62 -35.36 54.99
C SER A 32 -7.80 -36.75 54.38
N PRO A 33 -7.88 -37.82 55.19
CA PRO A 33 -8.13 -39.15 54.70
C PRO A 33 -9.50 -39.24 54.02
N CYS A 34 -9.56 -39.90 52.87
CA CYS A 34 -10.77 -40.06 52.07
C CYS A 34 -11.63 -41.23 52.56
N ASN A 35 -12.94 -41.00 52.62
CA ASN A 35 -13.92 -42.08 52.79
C ASN A 35 -14.13 -42.86 51.48
N ASN A 36 -14.83 -44.01 51.56
CA ASN A 36 -15.05 -44.88 50.39
C ASN A 36 -15.78 -44.19 49.24
N ASN A 37 -16.76 -43.32 49.53
CA ASN A 37 -17.50 -42.60 48.48
C ASN A 37 -16.60 -41.58 47.76
N GLU A 38 -15.76 -40.86 48.51
CA GLU A 38 -14.77 -39.93 47.96
C GLU A 38 -13.75 -40.66 47.09
N LYS A 39 -13.27 -41.84 47.52
CA LYS A 39 -12.36 -42.67 46.73
C LYS A 39 -12.99 -43.08 45.38
N THR A 40 -14.23 -43.54 45.39
CA THR A 40 -14.95 -43.91 44.15
C THR A 40 -15.15 -42.71 43.23
N ASN A 41 -15.52 -41.55 43.79
CA ASN A 41 -15.68 -40.31 43.01
C ASN A 41 -14.36 -39.85 42.38
N LEU A 42 -13.25 -39.90 43.13
CA LEU A 42 -11.93 -39.54 42.64
C LEU A 42 -11.42 -40.52 41.59
N GLN A 43 -11.63 -41.82 41.75
CA GLN A 43 -11.34 -42.83 40.73
C GLN A 43 -12.08 -42.54 39.42
N SER A 44 -13.37 -42.22 39.51
CA SER A 44 -14.17 -41.82 38.34
C SER A 44 -13.61 -40.57 37.68
N SER A 45 -13.34 -39.51 38.45
CA SER A 45 -12.76 -38.25 37.93
C SER A 45 -11.40 -38.47 37.28
N ILE A 46 -10.52 -39.27 37.89
CA ILE A 46 -9.18 -39.58 37.38
C ILE A 46 -9.26 -40.45 36.11
N SER A 47 -10.23 -41.37 36.03
CA SER A 47 -10.48 -42.14 34.81
C SER A 47 -11.02 -41.25 33.68
N GLN A 48 -11.86 -40.25 34.00
CA GLN A 48 -12.38 -39.29 33.03
C GLN A 48 -11.33 -38.36 32.43
N ILE A 49 -10.24 -38.10 33.15
CA ILE A 49 -9.05 -37.41 32.62
C ILE A 49 -8.10 -38.36 31.87
N GLY A 50 -8.50 -39.61 31.60
CA GLY A 50 -7.77 -40.52 30.72
C GLY A 50 -6.81 -41.48 31.41
N TYR A 51 -6.84 -41.61 32.74
CA TYR A 51 -6.06 -42.66 33.42
C TYR A 51 -6.73 -44.03 33.27
N LEU A 52 -5.97 -45.04 32.87
CA LEU A 52 -6.49 -46.37 32.49
C LEU A 52 -6.40 -47.43 33.59
N LYS A 53 -5.74 -47.15 34.73
CA LYS A 53 -5.48 -48.13 35.80
C LYS A 53 -6.04 -47.72 37.17
N PRO A 54 -7.37 -47.60 37.35
CA PRO A 54 -7.97 -47.09 38.58
C PRO A 54 -7.85 -48.02 39.80
N ASP A 55 -7.55 -49.31 39.59
CA ASP A 55 -7.65 -50.35 40.62
C ASP A 55 -6.63 -50.21 41.77
N ASN A 56 -5.46 -49.62 41.51
CA ASN A 56 -4.38 -49.41 42.50
C ASN A 56 -4.04 -47.92 42.66
N LEU A 57 -5.08 -47.07 42.61
CA LEU A 57 -4.92 -45.62 42.65
C LEU A 57 -4.51 -45.09 44.04
N PHE A 58 -4.95 -45.75 45.11
CA PHE A 58 -4.76 -45.28 46.49
C PHE A 58 -3.77 -46.14 47.25
N GLU A 59 -2.87 -45.49 47.98
CA GLU A 59 -2.08 -46.10 49.05
C GLU A 59 -2.65 -45.63 50.40
N GLY A 60 -3.37 -46.52 51.09
CA GLY A 60 -4.12 -46.18 52.30
C GLY A 60 -5.32 -45.26 52.03
N ASP A 61 -5.57 -44.32 52.96
CA ASP A 61 -6.69 -43.37 52.88
C ASP A 61 -6.27 -41.95 52.49
N SER A 62 -4.96 -41.66 52.42
CA SER A 62 -4.45 -40.29 52.29
C SER A 62 -3.58 -40.03 51.06
N GLU A 63 -3.20 -41.05 50.28
CA GLU A 63 -2.28 -40.89 49.16
C GLU A 63 -2.84 -41.46 47.86
N ILE A 64 -2.70 -40.70 46.78
CA ILE A 64 -3.04 -41.07 45.40
C ILE A 64 -1.75 -41.24 44.61
N TRP A 65 -1.62 -42.37 43.94
CA TRP A 65 -0.47 -42.73 43.12
C TRP A 65 -0.87 -42.86 41.65
N LEU A 66 -0.37 -41.94 40.82
CA LEU A 66 -0.60 -41.92 39.37
C LEU A 66 0.66 -42.32 38.64
N ASP A 67 0.61 -43.44 37.91
CA ASP A 67 1.73 -43.87 37.07
C ASP A 67 1.82 -43.01 35.80
N LYS A 68 2.99 -42.41 35.55
CA LYS A 68 3.20 -41.51 34.39
C LYS A 68 3.47 -42.24 33.08
N ARG A 69 3.66 -43.56 33.08
CA ARG A 69 3.96 -44.33 31.86
C ARG A 69 2.84 -44.20 30.84
N ALA A 70 3.21 -44.06 29.56
CA ALA A 70 2.24 -43.91 28.47
C ALA A 70 1.19 -45.04 28.43
N SER A 71 1.54 -46.27 28.81
CA SER A 71 0.60 -47.40 28.86
C SER A 71 -0.50 -47.27 29.93
N CYS A 72 -0.41 -46.29 30.81
CA CYS A 72 -1.39 -46.01 31.86
C CYS A 72 -2.33 -44.85 31.50
N TRP A 73 -2.15 -44.21 30.34
CA TRP A 73 -2.92 -43.05 29.90
C TRP A 73 -3.53 -43.29 28.51
N ASP A 74 -4.74 -42.78 28.32
CA ASP A 74 -5.43 -42.74 27.04
C ASP A 74 -4.55 -42.05 25.99
N GLU A 75 -4.39 -42.68 24.82
CA GLU A 75 -3.49 -42.24 23.74
C GLU A 75 -2.01 -42.02 24.16
N GLY A 76 -1.63 -42.48 25.37
CA GLY A 76 -0.31 -42.26 25.94
C GLY A 76 -0.05 -40.83 26.44
N ASP A 77 -1.08 -39.98 26.53
CA ASP A 77 -0.91 -38.56 26.88
C ASP A 77 -1.13 -38.31 28.38
N CYS A 78 -0.03 -38.26 29.13
CA CYS A 78 -0.06 -37.93 30.55
C CYS A 78 -0.05 -36.40 30.75
N PRO A 79 -1.06 -35.82 31.40
CA PRO A 79 -1.16 -34.36 31.60
C PRO A 79 -0.26 -33.84 32.73
N PHE A 80 0.54 -34.71 33.38
CA PHE A 80 1.39 -34.35 34.52
C PHE A 80 2.86 -34.21 34.13
N TYR A 81 3.37 -32.99 34.25
CA TYR A 81 4.74 -32.60 33.95
C TYR A 81 5.52 -32.39 35.24
N ASN A 82 6.81 -32.73 35.22
CA ASN A 82 7.64 -32.59 36.43
C ASN A 82 7.85 -31.12 36.77
N ASN A 83 8.23 -30.33 35.76
CA ASN A 83 8.55 -28.92 35.83
C ASN A 83 8.20 -28.22 34.51
N LEU A 84 8.33 -26.88 34.47
CA LEU A 84 8.06 -26.08 33.27
C LEU A 84 8.89 -26.50 32.04
N GLU A 85 10.13 -26.94 32.24
CA GLU A 85 11.01 -27.40 31.16
C GLU A 85 10.52 -28.69 30.50
N SER A 86 10.03 -29.64 31.30
CA SER A 86 9.46 -30.90 30.79
C SER A 86 8.17 -30.68 29.99
N LEU A 87 7.36 -29.68 30.38
CA LEU A 87 6.23 -29.24 29.57
C LEU A 87 6.73 -28.63 28.26
N TRP A 88 7.72 -27.73 28.33
CA TRP A 88 8.29 -27.06 27.16
C TRP A 88 8.83 -28.03 26.10
N GLN A 89 9.57 -29.07 26.51
CA GLN A 89 10.09 -30.11 25.62
C GLN A 89 8.99 -30.82 24.82
N ARG A 90 7.76 -30.88 25.35
CA ARG A 90 6.62 -31.49 24.67
C ARG A 90 5.90 -30.53 23.72
N VAL A 91 5.90 -29.23 24.02
CA VAL A 91 5.03 -28.25 23.36
C VAL A 91 5.77 -27.26 22.46
N ASN A 92 7.10 -27.23 22.45
CA ASN A 92 7.88 -26.27 21.64
C ASN A 92 7.55 -26.35 20.13
N ASN A 93 7.26 -27.55 19.62
CA ASN A 93 6.88 -27.79 18.23
C ASN A 93 5.39 -27.59 17.97
N SER A 94 4.57 -27.54 19.01
CA SER A 94 3.12 -27.35 18.91
C SER A 94 2.75 -25.92 18.51
N GLU A 95 1.48 -25.73 18.14
CA GLU A 95 0.89 -24.42 17.84
C GLU A 95 0.36 -23.69 19.09
N LYS A 96 0.06 -24.43 20.15
CA LYS A 96 -0.55 -23.92 21.39
C LYS A 96 -0.25 -24.82 22.58
N LEU A 97 -0.56 -24.34 23.77
CA LEU A 97 -0.55 -25.15 24.99
C LEU A 97 -1.58 -26.29 24.92
N PRO A 98 -1.30 -27.43 25.59
CA PRO A 98 -2.29 -28.46 25.83
C PRO A 98 -3.52 -27.87 26.54
N GLY A 99 -4.71 -28.39 26.20
CA GLY A 99 -5.95 -27.94 26.84
C GLY A 99 -5.96 -28.17 28.35
N TYR A 100 -5.29 -29.22 28.81
CA TYR A 100 -5.18 -29.62 30.22
C TYR A 100 -3.74 -30.00 30.52
N PHE A 101 -3.20 -29.48 31.61
CA PHE A 101 -1.89 -29.86 32.11
C PHE A 101 -1.75 -29.50 33.59
N TYR A 102 -0.85 -30.20 34.27
CA TYR A 102 -0.42 -29.89 35.63
C TYR A 102 1.09 -30.01 35.74
N ILE A 103 1.73 -29.06 36.41
CA ILE A 103 3.17 -29.01 36.63
C ILE A 103 3.42 -29.23 38.13
N VAL A 104 4.09 -30.34 38.44
CA VAL A 104 4.22 -30.87 39.80
C VAL A 104 5.07 -29.96 40.69
N SER A 105 6.28 -29.56 40.28
CA SER A 105 7.18 -28.79 41.16
C SER A 105 6.66 -27.40 41.52
N GLU A 106 6.05 -26.71 40.56
CA GLU A 106 5.57 -25.34 40.72
C GLU A 106 4.10 -25.28 41.18
N LYS A 107 3.41 -26.42 41.26
CA LYS A 107 1.96 -26.53 41.53
C LYS A 107 1.11 -25.65 40.61
N LEU A 108 1.43 -25.66 39.31
CA LEU A 108 0.76 -24.86 38.29
C LEU A 108 -0.11 -25.74 37.40
N SER A 109 -1.23 -25.20 36.92
CA SER A 109 -2.11 -25.87 35.97
C SER A 109 -2.49 -24.93 34.82
N HIS A 110 -3.27 -25.43 33.87
CA HIS A 110 -3.92 -24.64 32.83
C HIS A 110 -4.79 -23.49 33.40
N LEU A 111 -5.28 -23.60 34.64
CA LEU A 111 -6.02 -22.53 35.33
C LEU A 111 -5.15 -21.31 35.67
N ASN A 112 -3.82 -21.48 35.73
CA ASN A 112 -2.88 -20.44 36.12
C ASN A 112 -2.22 -19.73 34.92
N VAL A 113 -2.65 -20.04 33.69
CA VAL A 113 -2.06 -19.51 32.45
C VAL A 113 -2.12 -17.97 32.39
N SER A 114 -3.19 -17.36 32.89
CA SER A 114 -3.36 -15.91 32.85
C SER A 114 -2.55 -15.15 33.90
N SER A 115 -2.10 -15.82 34.97
CA SER A 115 -1.40 -15.20 36.11
C SER A 115 0.09 -15.55 36.19
N ASN A 116 0.50 -16.70 35.63
CA ASN A 116 1.89 -17.12 35.65
C ASN A 116 2.70 -16.52 34.49
N LYS A 117 3.81 -15.85 34.82
CA LYS A 117 4.67 -15.18 33.83
C LYS A 117 5.23 -16.12 32.75
N THR A 118 5.69 -17.31 33.13
CA THR A 118 6.29 -18.27 32.20
C THR A 118 5.24 -18.87 31.25
N LEU A 119 4.05 -19.18 31.76
CA LEU A 119 2.94 -19.67 30.91
C LEU A 119 2.46 -18.57 29.94
N LEU A 120 2.43 -17.30 30.37
CA LEU A 120 2.20 -16.19 29.46
C LEU A 120 3.31 -16.09 28.39
N THR A 121 4.58 -16.27 28.76
CA THR A 121 5.69 -16.33 27.79
C THR A 121 5.49 -17.45 26.76
N PHE A 122 4.99 -18.63 27.17
CA PHE A 122 4.67 -19.70 26.23
C PHE A 122 3.60 -19.26 25.22
N ASN A 123 2.55 -18.57 25.67
CA ASN A 123 1.53 -18.02 24.77
C ASN A 123 2.08 -16.95 23.83
N ILE A 124 2.98 -16.07 24.29
CA ILE A 124 3.65 -15.09 23.43
C ILE A 124 4.44 -15.81 22.34
N TYR A 125 5.18 -16.87 22.70
CA TYR A 125 5.92 -17.69 21.74
C TYR A 125 5.01 -18.31 20.67
N PHE A 126 3.90 -18.93 21.08
CA PHE A 126 2.94 -19.51 20.13
C PHE A 126 2.32 -18.46 19.22
N THR A 127 2.03 -17.28 19.77
CA THR A 127 1.52 -16.14 18.98
C THR A 127 2.53 -15.70 17.94
N TRP A 128 3.82 -15.65 18.27
CA TRP A 128 4.88 -15.35 17.31
C TRP A 128 5.08 -16.43 16.26
N LYS A 129 4.97 -17.72 16.61
CA LYS A 129 4.95 -18.80 15.61
C LYS A 129 3.82 -18.59 14.61
N LYS A 130 2.63 -18.24 15.07
CA LYS A 130 1.51 -17.91 14.18
C LYS A 130 1.83 -16.72 13.27
N ILE A 131 2.35 -15.62 13.82
CA ILE A 131 2.75 -14.43 13.03
C ILE A 131 3.76 -14.81 11.94
N LEU A 132 4.79 -15.58 12.29
CA LEU A 132 5.83 -15.98 11.35
C LEU A 132 5.30 -16.95 10.28
N GLN A 133 4.45 -17.90 10.67
CA GLN A 133 3.83 -18.84 9.75
C GLN A 133 2.99 -18.10 8.69
N GLU A 134 2.14 -17.16 9.11
CA GLU A 134 1.28 -16.38 8.20
C GLU A 134 2.05 -15.45 7.26
N LEU A 135 3.21 -14.93 7.71
CA LEU A 135 4.00 -13.98 6.92
C LEU A 135 5.06 -14.66 6.03
N SER A 136 5.46 -15.89 6.36
CA SER A 136 6.51 -16.63 5.65
C SER A 136 6.06 -17.03 4.24
N ASP A 137 7.00 -17.12 3.31
CA ASP A 137 6.71 -17.68 1.99
C ASP A 137 6.65 -19.21 2.06
N HIS A 138 7.54 -19.79 2.87
CA HIS A 138 7.64 -21.22 3.05
C HIS A 138 8.04 -21.57 4.48
N PHE A 139 7.55 -22.73 4.93
CA PHE A 139 8.03 -23.41 6.11
C PHE A 139 8.76 -24.69 5.66
N ALA A 140 10.06 -24.79 5.90
CA ALA A 140 10.88 -25.93 5.48
C ALA A 140 12.03 -26.19 6.45
N ASN A 141 12.32 -27.47 6.72
CA ASN A 141 13.41 -27.90 7.61
C ASN A 141 13.40 -27.22 8.99
N ASP A 142 12.22 -27.00 9.57
CA ASP A 142 12.04 -26.28 10.84
C ASP A 142 12.44 -24.80 10.82
N PHE A 143 12.47 -24.17 9.63
CA PHE A 143 12.66 -22.72 9.46
C PHE A 143 11.46 -22.06 8.78
N TYR A 144 11.11 -20.87 9.25
CA TYR A 144 10.32 -19.90 8.52
C TYR A 144 11.23 -19.16 7.53
N VAL A 145 10.92 -19.25 6.25
CA VAL A 145 11.72 -18.69 5.16
C VAL A 145 10.99 -17.50 4.54
N PHE A 146 11.69 -16.38 4.45
CA PHE A 146 11.21 -15.14 3.84
C PHE A 146 12.13 -14.76 2.69
N PHE A 147 11.55 -14.57 1.51
CA PHE A 147 12.17 -13.94 0.36
C PHE A 147 11.70 -12.50 0.27
N LEU A 148 12.64 -11.57 0.29
CA LEU A 148 12.37 -10.15 0.29
C LEU A 148 13.05 -9.54 -0.90
N MET A 149 12.27 -9.08 -1.87
CA MET A 149 12.79 -8.37 -3.03
C MET A 149 13.42 -7.05 -2.59
N ASN A 150 14.67 -6.83 -2.97
CA ASN A 150 15.37 -5.56 -2.82
C ASN A 150 15.98 -5.17 -4.18
N ASP A 151 16.42 -3.93 -4.32
CA ASP A 151 17.02 -3.40 -5.56
C ASP A 151 18.32 -4.12 -5.99
N LYS A 152 18.83 -5.07 -5.18
CA LYS A 152 20.09 -5.80 -5.36
C LYS A 152 19.91 -7.31 -5.63
N GLY A 153 18.69 -7.79 -5.90
CA GLY A 153 18.44 -9.19 -6.26
C GLY A 153 17.80 -10.05 -5.16
N GLY A 154 17.33 -9.43 -4.08
CA GLY A 154 16.54 -10.06 -3.02
C GLY A 154 17.38 -10.63 -1.88
N ASP A 155 16.87 -10.49 -0.65
CA ASP A 155 17.45 -11.07 0.56
C ASP A 155 16.60 -12.26 1.05
N LYS A 156 17.28 -13.27 1.60
CA LYS A 156 16.66 -14.42 2.25
C LYS A 156 16.83 -14.30 3.77
N ILE A 157 15.74 -14.38 4.52
CA ILE A 157 15.77 -14.53 5.97
C ILE A 157 15.28 -15.93 6.32
N GLU A 158 16.07 -16.64 7.10
CA GLU A 158 15.67 -17.88 7.76
C GLU A 158 15.56 -17.63 9.27
N ILE A 159 14.45 -18.07 9.86
CA ILE A 159 14.17 -17.98 11.29
C ILE A 159 13.83 -19.39 11.78
N GLU A 160 14.57 -19.88 12.77
CA GLU A 160 14.29 -21.18 13.43
C GLU A 160 12.86 -21.20 13.99
N SER A 161 12.21 -22.36 13.93
CA SER A 161 10.83 -22.54 14.38
C SER A 161 10.69 -22.89 15.86
N THR A 162 11.81 -23.17 16.53
CA THR A 162 11.86 -23.68 17.90
C THR A 162 12.84 -22.89 18.76
N LEU A 163 12.64 -22.96 20.08
CA LEU A 163 13.57 -22.44 21.09
C LEU A 163 13.81 -23.48 22.17
N HIS A 164 15.02 -23.49 22.73
CA HIS A 164 15.30 -24.21 23.97
C HIS A 164 14.66 -23.46 25.16
N PHE A 165 14.28 -24.18 26.23
CA PHE A 165 13.62 -23.59 27.40
C PHE A 165 14.44 -22.42 28.00
N LEU A 166 15.75 -22.59 28.15
CA LEU A 166 16.67 -21.57 28.65
C LEU A 166 16.82 -20.33 27.74
N GLN A 167 16.40 -20.42 26.48
CA GLN A 167 16.45 -19.31 25.54
C GLN A 167 15.20 -18.43 25.61
N LEU A 168 14.14 -18.87 26.30
CA LEU A 168 12.91 -18.11 26.41
C LEU A 168 13.15 -16.74 27.06
N PRO A 169 12.61 -15.66 26.48
CA PRO A 169 12.79 -14.33 27.04
C PRO A 169 12.00 -14.16 28.34
N SER A 170 12.58 -13.39 29.25
CA SER A 170 11.91 -12.94 30.46
C SER A 170 11.30 -11.56 30.25
N PHE A 171 10.05 -11.40 30.65
CA PHE A 171 9.31 -10.14 30.51
C PHE A 171 8.96 -9.57 31.89
N SER A 172 9.08 -8.25 32.04
CA SER A 172 8.58 -7.54 33.21
C SER A 172 7.04 -7.54 33.24
N ALA A 173 6.40 -7.32 32.08
CA ALA A 173 4.95 -7.25 31.89
C ALA A 173 4.47 -8.16 30.74
N PRO A 174 4.50 -9.50 30.91
CA PRO A 174 4.18 -10.46 29.84
C PRO A 174 2.74 -10.34 29.31
N THR A 175 1.78 -9.93 30.14
CA THR A 175 0.40 -9.69 29.69
C THR A 175 0.32 -8.60 28.61
N ASN A 176 1.10 -7.53 28.74
CA ASN A 176 1.12 -6.44 27.76
C ASN A 176 1.75 -6.92 26.45
N GLU A 177 2.87 -7.64 26.51
CA GLU A 177 3.53 -8.19 25.33
C GLU A 177 2.62 -9.19 24.59
N LEU A 178 1.89 -10.03 25.33
CA LEU A 178 0.89 -10.94 24.74
C LEU A 178 -0.22 -10.17 24.03
N ASN A 179 -0.77 -9.12 24.65
CA ASN A 179 -1.81 -8.29 24.03
C ASN A 179 -1.30 -7.61 22.75
N ILE A 180 -0.05 -7.14 22.74
CA ILE A 180 0.58 -6.56 21.54
C ILE A 180 0.71 -7.63 20.46
N ALA A 181 1.25 -8.81 20.78
CA ALA A 181 1.38 -9.90 19.82
C ALA A 181 0.03 -10.35 19.25
N LEU A 182 -1.01 -10.45 20.08
CA LEU A 182 -2.37 -10.75 19.62
C LEU A 182 -2.93 -9.65 18.71
N SER A 183 -2.64 -8.37 19.00
CA SER A 183 -3.03 -7.26 18.11
C SER A 183 -2.34 -7.32 16.75
N LEU A 184 -1.10 -7.82 16.70
CA LEU A 184 -0.37 -8.04 15.44
C LEU A 184 -1.03 -9.16 14.63
N VAL A 185 -1.42 -10.26 15.27
CA VAL A 185 -2.20 -11.34 14.63
C VAL A 185 -3.51 -10.80 14.09
N GLN A 186 -4.24 -9.99 14.87
CA GLN A 186 -5.50 -9.39 14.40
C GLN A 186 -5.30 -8.52 13.15
N LYS A 187 -4.20 -7.77 13.05
CA LYS A 187 -3.87 -6.95 11.87
C LYS A 187 -3.59 -7.81 10.63
N ILE A 188 -3.02 -9.01 10.80
CA ILE A 188 -2.75 -9.97 9.72
C ILE A 188 -4.04 -10.67 9.27
N ASP A 189 -4.82 -11.13 10.24
CA ASP A 189 -6.04 -11.91 10.01
C ASP A 189 -7.21 -11.06 9.50
N PHE A 190 -7.20 -9.74 9.74
CA PHE A 190 -8.25 -8.83 9.27
C PHE A 190 -8.34 -8.87 7.74
N ASP A 191 -9.50 -9.28 7.23
CA ASP A 191 -9.73 -9.50 5.82
C ASP A 191 -10.37 -8.26 5.18
N ASP A 192 -9.55 -7.48 4.48
CA ASP A 192 -9.98 -6.31 3.69
C ASP A 192 -9.06 -6.13 2.48
N LEU A 193 -9.35 -5.09 1.68
CA LEU A 193 -8.56 -4.72 0.49
C LEU A 193 -7.12 -4.29 0.80
N HIS A 194 -6.76 -4.14 2.07
CA HIS A 194 -5.44 -3.68 2.54
C HIS A 194 -4.64 -4.77 3.26
N LYS A 195 -5.15 -6.02 3.29
CA LYS A 195 -4.50 -7.15 3.96
C LYS A 195 -3.10 -7.42 3.40
N SER A 196 -2.96 -7.44 2.07
CA SER A 196 -1.68 -7.64 1.39
C SER A 196 -0.65 -6.58 1.79
N GLU A 197 -1.07 -5.33 1.86
CA GLU A 197 -0.25 -4.17 2.20
C GLU A 197 0.20 -4.23 3.65
N ARG A 198 -0.73 -4.54 4.58
CA ARG A 198 -0.38 -4.77 5.99
C ARG A 198 0.66 -5.88 6.15
N CYS A 199 0.45 -7.01 5.47
CA CYS A 199 1.40 -8.12 5.51
C CYS A 199 2.76 -7.72 4.92
N SER A 200 2.78 -6.97 3.82
CA SER A 200 4.02 -6.46 3.20
C SER A 200 4.79 -5.53 4.14
N VAL A 201 4.10 -4.60 4.83
CA VAL A 201 4.74 -3.71 5.82
C VAL A 201 5.24 -4.50 7.03
N MET A 202 4.51 -5.53 7.47
CA MET A 202 4.93 -6.42 8.55
C MET A 202 6.21 -7.19 8.17
N ARG A 203 6.30 -7.69 6.93
CA ARG A 203 7.51 -8.33 6.37
C ARG A 203 8.69 -7.35 6.26
N ALA A 204 8.45 -6.11 5.85
CA ALA A 204 9.47 -5.07 5.85
C ALA A 204 9.97 -4.75 7.27
N THR A 205 9.08 -4.78 8.27
CA THR A 205 9.42 -4.61 9.68
C THR A 205 10.31 -5.76 10.18
N LEU A 206 9.94 -7.01 9.84
CA LEU A 206 10.75 -8.20 10.13
C LEU A 206 12.16 -8.06 9.54
N TYR A 207 12.27 -7.65 8.28
CA TYR A 207 13.55 -7.43 7.63
C TYR A 207 14.38 -6.36 8.32
N GLU A 208 13.79 -5.20 8.62
CA GLU A 208 14.53 -4.09 9.20
C GLU A 208 15.09 -4.42 10.59
N LEU A 209 14.37 -5.22 11.37
CA LEU A 209 14.82 -5.63 12.70
C LEU A 209 15.82 -6.79 12.64
N THR A 210 15.72 -7.68 11.65
CA THR A 210 16.59 -8.85 11.54
C THR A 210 17.88 -8.58 10.76
N LYS A 211 17.92 -7.60 9.86
CA LYS A 211 19.12 -7.29 9.05
C LYS A 211 20.32 -6.81 9.88
N SER A 212 20.06 -6.20 11.04
CA SER A 212 21.10 -5.73 11.97
C SER A 212 21.47 -6.77 13.03
N MET A 213 20.84 -7.93 13.03
CA MET A 213 21.17 -9.01 13.96
C MET A 213 22.44 -9.73 13.49
N GLU A 214 23.25 -10.16 14.45
CA GLU A 214 24.40 -11.02 14.16
C GLU A 214 23.94 -12.32 13.48
N LYS A 215 24.77 -12.86 12.58
CA LYS A 215 24.42 -14.04 11.78
C LYS A 215 24.05 -15.26 12.64
N ASP A 216 24.70 -15.41 13.79
CA ASP A 216 24.54 -16.55 14.70
C ASP A 216 23.51 -16.28 15.82
N ALA A 217 22.88 -15.11 15.84
CA ALA A 217 21.88 -14.79 16.84
C ALA A 217 20.56 -15.54 16.55
N ASN A 218 19.95 -16.12 17.59
CA ASN A 218 18.63 -16.73 17.46
C ASN A 218 17.57 -15.65 17.23
N LYS A 219 17.16 -15.49 15.96
CA LYS A 219 16.22 -14.45 15.52
C LYS A 219 14.84 -14.61 16.14
N LEU A 220 14.36 -15.84 16.36
CA LEU A 220 13.06 -16.08 16.97
C LEU A 220 13.02 -15.54 18.39
N LYS A 221 14.04 -15.85 19.20
CA LYS A 221 14.19 -15.31 20.55
C LYS A 221 14.18 -13.77 20.55
N LEU A 222 14.97 -13.16 19.65
CA LEU A 222 15.09 -11.72 19.58
C LEU A 222 13.78 -11.04 19.16
N LEU A 223 13.06 -11.60 18.18
CA LEU A 223 11.76 -11.07 17.75
C LEU A 223 10.73 -11.11 18.89
N ILE A 224 10.67 -12.23 19.61
CA ILE A 224 9.80 -12.36 20.78
C ILE A 224 10.17 -11.32 21.84
N GLN A 225 11.46 -11.15 22.13
CA GLN A 225 11.94 -10.14 23.10
C GLN A 225 11.65 -8.69 22.66
N LEU A 226 11.64 -8.43 21.35
CA LEU A 226 11.42 -7.12 20.75
C LEU A 226 9.96 -6.85 20.39
N THR A 227 8.98 -7.58 20.96
CA THR A 227 7.56 -7.47 20.60
C THR A 227 7.03 -6.02 20.59
N THR A 228 7.23 -5.27 21.67
CA THR A 228 6.86 -3.84 21.72
C THR A 228 7.58 -3.00 20.66
N ALA A 229 8.89 -3.20 20.46
CA ALA A 229 9.68 -2.46 19.47
C ALA A 229 9.24 -2.78 18.03
N PHE A 230 8.89 -4.04 17.77
CA PHE A 230 8.34 -4.51 16.52
C PHE A 230 7.02 -3.80 16.19
N ASN A 231 6.07 -3.78 17.14
CA ASN A 231 4.79 -3.11 16.91
C ASN A 231 4.95 -1.59 16.70
N LYS A 232 5.86 -0.94 17.43
CA LYS A 232 6.19 0.48 17.21
C LYS A 232 6.72 0.69 15.80
N LYS A 233 7.70 -0.12 15.38
CA LYS A 233 8.33 -0.01 14.07
C LYS A 233 7.36 -0.29 12.92
N TYR A 234 6.52 -1.32 13.06
CA TYR A 234 5.42 -1.58 12.13
C TYR A 234 4.50 -0.36 11.99
N SER A 235 4.12 0.26 13.11
CA SER A 235 3.22 1.42 13.09
C SER A 235 3.85 2.61 12.37
N GLU A 236 5.15 2.87 12.60
CA GLU A 236 5.92 3.90 11.88
C GLU A 236 5.99 3.62 10.38
N LEU A 237 6.34 2.39 9.97
CA LEU A 237 6.43 2.01 8.56
C LEU A 237 5.06 2.04 7.87
N TYR A 238 4.00 1.63 8.56
CA TYR A 238 2.64 1.66 8.04
C TYR A 238 2.11 3.10 7.88
N GLU A 239 2.47 4.00 8.79
CA GLU A 239 2.17 5.42 8.66
C GLU A 239 2.90 6.02 7.45
N ILE A 240 4.19 5.71 7.27
CA ILE A 240 4.97 6.14 6.09
C ILE A 240 4.33 5.61 4.81
N TYR A 241 3.97 4.32 4.78
CA TYR A 241 3.28 3.69 3.65
C TYR A 241 1.99 4.44 3.29
N THR A 242 1.14 4.71 4.29
CA THR A 242 -0.15 5.39 4.10
C THR A 242 0.02 6.83 3.61
N LYS A 243 1.02 7.55 4.14
CA LYS A 243 1.39 8.89 3.65
C LYS A 243 1.86 8.84 2.20
N ARG A 244 2.76 7.93 1.86
CA ARG A 244 3.30 7.79 0.50
C ARG A 244 2.22 7.39 -0.51
N TYR A 245 1.28 6.53 -0.12
CA TYR A 245 0.11 6.21 -0.93
C TYR A 245 -0.76 7.47 -1.19
N SER A 246 -0.97 8.29 -0.16
CA SER A 246 -1.69 9.56 -0.29
C SER A 246 -0.97 10.55 -1.21
N VAL A 247 0.36 10.67 -1.07
CA VAL A 247 1.22 11.44 -1.98
C VAL A 247 1.06 10.98 -3.42
N ASN A 248 1.25 9.69 -3.69
CA ASN A 248 1.17 9.16 -5.04
C ASN A 248 -0.21 9.37 -5.67
N LYS A 249 -1.28 9.25 -4.87
CA LYS A 249 -2.63 9.56 -5.32
C LYS A 249 -2.77 11.04 -5.72
N LEU A 250 -2.23 11.96 -4.92
CA LEU A 250 -2.25 13.39 -5.23
C LEU A 250 -1.43 13.70 -6.49
N LEU A 251 -0.27 13.05 -6.66
CA LEU A 251 0.55 13.21 -7.87
C LEU A 251 -0.18 12.69 -9.11
N ASN A 252 -0.80 11.51 -9.06
CA ASN A 252 -1.60 10.98 -10.17
C ASN A 252 -2.78 11.90 -10.52
N GLU A 253 -3.50 12.42 -9.51
CA GLU A 253 -4.59 13.39 -9.73
C GLU A 253 -4.08 14.67 -10.40
N LEU A 254 -2.88 15.11 -10.03
CA LEU A 254 -2.22 16.27 -10.63
C LEU A 254 -1.87 16.04 -12.10
N ASP A 255 -1.30 14.89 -12.41
CA ASP A 255 -0.95 14.49 -13.78
C ASP A 255 -2.20 14.36 -14.65
N GLU A 256 -3.26 13.73 -14.15
CA GLU A 256 -4.56 13.65 -14.84
C GLU A 256 -5.13 15.04 -15.14
N LYS A 257 -5.06 15.97 -14.19
CA LYS A 257 -5.52 17.36 -14.39
C LYS A 257 -4.66 18.09 -15.41
N SER A 258 -3.35 17.89 -15.39
CA SER A 258 -2.42 18.45 -16.37
C SER A 258 -2.73 18.00 -17.78
N LEU A 259 -2.98 16.69 -17.97
CA LEU A 259 -3.40 16.11 -19.25
C LEU A 259 -4.75 16.67 -19.72
N GLU A 260 -5.73 16.77 -18.83
CA GLU A 260 -7.05 17.34 -19.14
C GLU A 260 -6.94 18.79 -19.63
N PHE A 261 -6.14 19.63 -18.95
CA PHE A 261 -5.93 21.02 -19.35
C PHE A 261 -5.17 21.14 -20.67
N THR A 262 -4.13 20.32 -20.86
CA THR A 262 -3.35 20.29 -22.10
C THR A 262 -4.24 19.92 -23.29
N SER A 263 -5.13 18.93 -23.13
CA SER A 263 -6.10 18.54 -24.17
C SER A 263 -7.01 19.71 -24.55
N LYS A 264 -7.62 20.38 -23.55
CA LYS A 264 -8.50 21.54 -23.79
C LYS A 264 -7.77 22.69 -24.49
N ILE A 265 -6.52 22.96 -24.10
CA ILE A 265 -5.70 23.99 -24.76
C ILE A 265 -5.47 23.63 -26.23
N ASN A 266 -5.10 22.39 -26.51
CA ASN A 266 -4.86 21.93 -27.89
C ASN A 266 -6.13 21.95 -28.74
N GLU A 267 -7.29 21.56 -28.19
CA GLU A 267 -8.59 21.67 -28.86
C GLU A 267 -8.92 23.12 -29.23
N PHE A 268 -8.72 24.07 -28.30
CA PHE A 268 -8.95 25.49 -28.56
C PHE A 268 -8.02 26.05 -29.63
N ILE A 269 -6.73 25.69 -29.59
CA ILE A 269 -5.76 26.10 -30.61
C ILE A 269 -6.13 25.51 -31.97
N SER A 270 -6.40 24.21 -32.04
CA SER A 270 -6.75 23.52 -33.28
C SER A 270 -8.02 24.11 -33.91
N SER A 271 -9.05 24.39 -33.09
CA SER A 271 -10.27 25.06 -33.52
C SER A 271 -9.99 26.48 -34.04
N SER A 272 -9.17 27.27 -33.33
CA SER A 272 -8.78 28.62 -33.77
C SER A 272 -7.97 28.58 -35.06
N GLN A 273 -6.99 27.69 -35.19
CA GLN A 273 -6.18 27.52 -36.40
C GLN A 273 -7.02 27.10 -37.60
N THR A 274 -7.95 26.16 -37.41
CA THR A 274 -8.88 25.71 -38.47
C THR A 274 -9.71 26.89 -38.97
N LYS A 275 -10.31 27.67 -38.06
CA LYS A 275 -11.05 28.89 -38.42
C LYS A 275 -10.15 29.91 -39.11
N ALA A 276 -8.92 30.08 -38.63
CA ALA A 276 -7.95 31.00 -39.20
C ALA A 276 -7.46 30.61 -40.59
N LEU A 277 -7.43 29.31 -40.95
CA LEU A 277 -7.06 28.79 -42.27
C LEU A 277 -8.23 28.84 -43.27
N THR A 278 -9.46 28.63 -42.80
CA THR A 278 -10.67 28.77 -43.62
C THR A 278 -10.82 30.19 -44.18
N ILE A 279 -10.29 31.19 -43.47
CA ILE A 279 -10.32 32.61 -43.86
C ILE A 279 -9.52 32.89 -45.14
N PRO A 280 -8.20 32.62 -45.23
CA PRO A 280 -7.46 32.72 -46.48
C PRO A 280 -8.08 31.86 -47.59
N GLY A 281 -8.58 30.65 -47.27
CA GLY A 281 -9.28 29.81 -48.24
C GLY A 281 -10.52 30.47 -48.84
N ALA A 282 -11.38 31.07 -48.00
CA ALA A 282 -12.54 31.83 -48.44
C ALA A 282 -12.14 33.07 -49.25
N LEU A 283 -11.03 33.73 -48.91
CA LEU A 283 -10.53 34.89 -49.63
C LEU A 283 -9.92 34.56 -50.98
N ILE A 284 -9.18 33.45 -51.09
CA ILE A 284 -8.68 32.94 -52.37
C ILE A 284 -9.86 32.54 -53.25
N ALA A 285 -10.88 31.88 -52.68
CA ALA A 285 -12.10 31.54 -53.41
C ALA A 285 -12.82 32.80 -53.93
N VAL A 286 -13.07 33.79 -53.07
CA VAL A 286 -13.70 35.06 -53.47
C VAL A 286 -12.84 35.79 -54.51
N GLY A 287 -11.52 35.85 -54.33
CA GLY A 287 -10.60 36.50 -55.28
C GLY A 287 -10.52 35.79 -56.64
N ALA A 288 -10.64 34.46 -56.67
CA ALA A 288 -10.68 33.66 -57.90
C ALA A 288 -12.03 33.75 -58.62
N LEU A 289 -13.13 33.86 -57.87
CA LEU A 289 -14.49 33.97 -58.41
C LEU A 289 -14.85 35.41 -58.83
N ALA A 290 -14.25 36.43 -58.21
CA ALA A 290 -14.57 37.82 -58.47
C ALA A 290 -13.86 38.34 -59.74
N LYS A 291 -14.59 38.37 -60.86
CA LYS A 291 -14.38 39.42 -61.86
C LYS A 291 -14.78 40.73 -61.20
N VAL A 292 -13.79 41.55 -60.85
CA VAL A 292 -14.01 42.84 -60.20
C VAL A 292 -13.91 43.85 -61.31
N ASP A 293 -15.04 44.16 -61.91
CA ASP A 293 -15.14 45.08 -63.04
C ASP A 293 -15.79 46.42 -62.61
N ALA A 294 -16.46 46.44 -61.44
CA ALA A 294 -17.10 47.63 -60.88
C ALA A 294 -16.59 48.00 -59.47
N PRO A 295 -16.51 49.30 -59.14
CA PRO A 295 -16.14 49.77 -57.79
C PRO A 295 -17.06 49.25 -56.67
N LEU A 296 -18.33 48.99 -56.97
CA LEU A 296 -19.30 48.47 -55.99
C LEU A 296 -18.96 47.04 -55.56
N GLU A 297 -18.49 46.20 -56.49
CA GLU A 297 -18.04 44.83 -56.20
C GLU A 297 -16.82 44.84 -55.27
N ALA A 298 -15.89 45.79 -55.47
CA ALA A 298 -14.74 45.98 -54.62
C ALA A 298 -15.10 46.40 -53.17
N ILE A 299 -16.13 47.24 -53.02
CA ILE A 299 -16.64 47.64 -51.70
C ILE A 299 -17.24 46.44 -50.97
N ILE A 300 -18.03 45.61 -51.64
CA ILE A 300 -18.63 44.40 -51.07
C ILE A 300 -17.54 43.41 -50.61
N ILE A 301 -16.53 43.16 -51.45
CA ILE A 301 -15.41 42.25 -51.11
C ILE A 301 -14.62 42.80 -49.91
N THR A 302 -14.34 44.11 -49.89
CA THR A 302 -13.64 44.77 -48.77
C THR A 302 -14.43 44.69 -47.47
N SER A 303 -15.74 44.88 -47.52
CA SER A 303 -16.63 44.74 -46.37
C SER A 303 -16.63 43.31 -45.82
N GLY A 304 -16.71 42.30 -46.71
CA GLY A 304 -16.60 40.89 -46.34
C GLY A 304 -15.25 40.55 -45.70
N LEU A 305 -14.15 41.02 -46.29
CA LEU A 305 -12.78 40.93 -45.76
C LEU A 305 -12.65 41.50 -44.34
N TRP A 306 -13.24 42.68 -44.12
CA TRP A 306 -13.23 43.34 -42.82
C TRP A 306 -14.06 42.58 -41.78
N MET A 307 -15.25 42.11 -42.16
CA MET A 307 -16.12 41.32 -41.30
C MET A 307 -15.43 40.01 -40.88
N ILE A 308 -14.79 39.30 -41.81
CA ILE A 308 -14.05 38.07 -41.53
C ILE A 308 -12.88 38.33 -40.56
N LYS A 309 -12.10 39.40 -40.78
CA LYS A 309 -11.04 39.82 -39.85
C LYS A 309 -11.61 40.06 -38.45
N LYS A 310 -12.73 40.80 -38.36
CA LYS A 310 -13.35 41.17 -37.08
C LYS A 310 -13.87 39.95 -36.32
N VAL A 311 -14.53 39.01 -37.01
CA VAL A 311 -15.00 37.75 -36.42
C VAL A 311 -13.83 36.90 -35.91
N ASN A 312 -12.72 36.83 -36.66
CA ASN A 312 -11.55 36.06 -36.26
C ASN A 312 -10.89 36.63 -34.99
N THR A 313 -10.66 37.94 -34.97
CA THR A 313 -10.11 38.61 -33.79
C THR A 313 -11.03 38.45 -32.58
N SER A 314 -12.35 38.60 -32.77
CA SER A 314 -13.33 38.37 -31.70
C SER A 314 -13.31 36.94 -31.18
N SER A 315 -13.17 35.93 -32.06
CA SER A 315 -13.05 34.54 -31.62
C SER A 315 -11.75 34.28 -30.86
N ASN A 316 -10.64 34.89 -31.29
CA ASN A 316 -9.36 34.78 -30.61
C ASN A 316 -9.36 35.48 -29.25
N ASP A 317 -10.11 36.58 -29.10
CA ASP A 317 -10.31 37.26 -27.81
C ASP A 317 -11.04 36.36 -26.81
N VAL A 318 -12.11 35.67 -27.22
CA VAL A 318 -12.81 34.69 -26.37
C VAL A 318 -11.86 33.58 -25.90
N TYR A 319 -10.98 33.08 -26.79
CA TYR A 319 -9.98 32.09 -26.39
C TYR A 319 -8.93 32.65 -25.42
N ARG A 320 -8.49 33.90 -25.59
CA ARG A 320 -7.57 34.58 -24.65
C ARG A 320 -8.20 34.76 -23.27
N GLU A 321 -9.48 35.12 -23.21
CA GLU A 321 -10.24 35.21 -21.96
C GLU A 321 -10.34 33.84 -21.28
N ALA A 322 -10.64 32.79 -22.05
CA ALA A 322 -10.68 31.42 -21.56
C ALA A 322 -9.32 30.96 -21.00
N PHE A 323 -8.21 31.26 -21.70
CA PHE A 323 -6.86 30.96 -21.23
C PHE A 323 -6.48 31.75 -19.97
N THR A 324 -6.89 33.01 -19.87
CA THR A 324 -6.65 33.84 -18.67
C THR A 324 -7.44 33.30 -17.48
N ALA A 325 -8.70 32.94 -17.68
CA ALA A 325 -9.53 32.30 -16.65
C ALA A 325 -8.96 30.93 -16.24
N LEU A 326 -8.45 30.16 -17.21
CA LEU A 326 -7.78 28.89 -16.95
C LEU A 326 -6.53 29.08 -16.08
N ASN A 327 -5.69 30.07 -16.38
CA ASN A 327 -4.50 30.39 -15.60
C ASN A 327 -4.86 30.70 -14.13
N ASN A 328 -5.92 31.48 -13.91
CA ASN A 328 -6.40 31.80 -12.57
C ASN A 328 -6.97 30.59 -11.83
N ARG A 329 -7.64 29.67 -12.54
CA ARG A 329 -8.14 28.42 -11.96
C ARG A 329 -7.00 27.48 -11.61
N LEU A 330 -5.97 27.43 -12.45
CA LEU A 330 -4.77 26.64 -12.24
C LEU A 330 -4.03 27.09 -10.98
N ASP A 331 -3.76 28.40 -10.83
CA ASP A 331 -3.09 28.92 -9.62
C ASP A 331 -3.87 28.56 -8.34
N ASN A 332 -5.20 28.72 -8.37
CA ASN A 332 -6.05 28.37 -7.23
C ASN A 332 -6.11 26.86 -6.94
N ALA A 333 -6.13 26.00 -7.96
CA ALA A 333 -6.14 24.55 -7.79
C ALA A 333 -4.83 24.05 -7.17
N PHE A 334 -3.69 24.58 -7.66
CA PHE A 334 -2.36 24.19 -7.20
C PHE A 334 -2.02 24.76 -5.80
N LYS A 335 -2.63 25.88 -5.41
CA LYS A 335 -2.49 26.49 -4.07
C LYS A 335 -2.78 25.54 -2.92
N LYS A 336 -3.70 24.57 -3.08
CA LYS A 336 -4.01 23.55 -2.07
C LYS A 336 -2.84 22.57 -1.89
N TYR A 337 -2.25 22.12 -2.98
CA TYR A 337 -1.11 21.19 -2.99
C TYR A 337 0.18 21.84 -2.47
N LEU A 338 0.40 23.12 -2.79
CA LEU A 338 1.55 23.88 -2.30
C LEU A 338 1.50 24.18 -0.79
N LYS A 339 0.30 24.20 -0.20
CA LYS A 339 0.08 24.42 1.24
C LYS A 339 0.15 23.15 2.09
N PHE A 340 0.19 21.97 1.46
CA PHE A 340 0.24 20.69 2.18
C PHE A 340 1.47 20.64 3.09
N HIS A 341 1.28 20.36 4.38
CA HIS A 341 2.37 20.38 5.36
C HIS A 341 3.19 19.08 5.27
N ASN A 342 4.51 19.23 5.28
CA ASN A 342 5.55 18.19 5.41
C ASN A 342 5.91 17.29 4.22
N GLU A 343 5.37 17.48 3.01
CA GLU A 343 5.71 16.64 1.86
C GLU A 343 6.34 17.46 0.72
N LEU A 344 7.68 17.58 0.76
CA LEU A 344 8.48 18.36 -0.20
C LEU A 344 8.30 17.89 -1.65
N GLU A 345 8.14 16.58 -1.85
CA GLU A 345 7.96 15.97 -3.17
C GLU A 345 6.67 16.44 -3.86
N VAL A 346 5.54 16.47 -3.13
CA VAL A 346 4.26 16.99 -3.63
C VAL A 346 4.38 18.47 -3.99
N LYS A 347 5.05 19.28 -3.16
CA LYS A 347 5.24 20.71 -3.43
C LYS A 347 6.11 20.95 -4.66
N GLN A 348 7.21 20.21 -4.79
CA GLN A 348 8.11 20.33 -5.94
C GLN A 348 7.39 19.93 -7.22
N SER A 349 6.76 18.76 -7.26
CA SER A 349 6.01 18.31 -8.44
C SER A 349 4.86 19.26 -8.80
N ALA A 350 4.08 19.71 -7.81
CA ALA A 350 3.05 20.72 -7.99
C ALA A 350 3.61 22.02 -8.61
N SER A 351 4.75 22.51 -8.11
CA SER A 351 5.37 23.73 -8.63
C SER A 351 5.90 23.57 -10.06
N VAL A 352 6.47 22.40 -10.39
CA VAL A 352 6.99 22.11 -11.73
C VAL A 352 5.84 22.04 -12.73
N ILE A 353 4.81 21.24 -12.43
CA ILE A 353 3.63 21.07 -13.29
C ILE A 353 2.88 22.39 -13.46
N GLN A 354 2.70 23.17 -12.38
CA GLN A 354 2.10 24.51 -12.45
C GLN A 354 2.86 25.39 -13.45
N LYS A 355 4.18 25.45 -13.33
CA LYS A 355 5.02 26.29 -14.19
C LYS A 355 4.99 25.85 -15.65
N GLU A 356 5.01 24.54 -15.92
CA GLU A 356 4.92 24.01 -17.28
C GLU A 356 3.59 24.38 -17.95
N LEU A 357 2.49 24.26 -17.22
CA LEU A 357 1.17 24.62 -17.72
C LEU A 357 1.02 26.14 -17.92
N GLU A 358 1.55 26.97 -17.01
CA GLU A 358 1.58 28.43 -17.18
C GLU A 358 2.34 28.84 -18.45
N VAL A 359 3.50 28.21 -18.71
CA VAL A 359 4.28 28.42 -19.93
C VAL A 359 3.48 27.99 -21.16
N LEU A 360 2.81 26.85 -21.12
CA LEU A 360 1.97 26.36 -22.22
C LEU A 360 0.82 27.35 -22.52
N ILE A 361 0.11 27.84 -21.49
CA ILE A 361 -0.96 28.83 -21.62
C ILE A 361 -0.42 30.12 -22.24
N LYS A 362 0.71 30.63 -21.75
CA LYS A 362 1.36 31.85 -22.28
C LYS A 362 1.73 31.69 -23.76
N ASN A 363 2.37 30.58 -24.11
CA ASN A 363 2.73 30.27 -25.51
C ASN A 363 1.50 30.17 -26.41
N SER A 364 0.39 29.65 -25.89
CA SER A 364 -0.88 29.53 -26.62
C SER A 364 -1.51 30.90 -26.89
N CYS A 365 -1.49 31.81 -25.91
CA CYS A 365 -1.91 33.20 -26.10
C CYS A 365 -1.05 33.93 -27.14
N GLU A 366 0.27 33.73 -27.14
CA GLU A 366 1.16 34.31 -28.15
C GLU A 366 0.89 33.76 -29.56
N ARG A 367 0.58 32.46 -29.69
CA ARG A 367 0.17 31.86 -30.97
C ARG A 367 -1.11 32.52 -31.52
N LEU A 368 -2.10 32.79 -30.68
CA LEU A 368 -3.31 33.52 -31.10
C LEU A 368 -3.01 34.94 -31.60
N LYS A 369 -2.09 35.66 -30.95
CA LYS A 369 -1.66 37.00 -31.42
C LYS A 369 -1.00 36.92 -32.79
N THR A 370 -0.21 35.88 -33.05
CA THR A 370 0.38 35.64 -34.38
C THR A 370 -0.70 35.40 -35.43
N ILE A 371 -1.76 34.66 -35.10
CA ILE A 371 -2.91 34.46 -35.99
C ILE A 371 -3.62 35.80 -36.31
N ASP A 372 -3.81 36.69 -35.33
CA ASP A 372 -4.41 38.01 -35.57
C ASP A 372 -3.55 38.90 -36.48
N LYS A 373 -2.22 38.83 -36.32
CA LYS A 373 -1.27 39.53 -37.20
C LYS A 373 -1.40 39.02 -38.63
N LEU A 374 -1.46 37.70 -38.83
CA LEU A 374 -1.66 37.09 -40.15
C LEU A 374 -3.00 37.51 -40.77
N ALA A 375 -4.10 37.49 -40.00
CA ALA A 375 -5.40 37.95 -40.47
C ALA A 375 -5.39 39.44 -40.87
N SER A 376 -4.67 40.27 -40.12
CA SER A 376 -4.47 41.69 -40.44
C SER A 376 -3.63 41.88 -41.70
N LEU A 377 -2.57 41.10 -41.88
CA LEU A 377 -1.71 41.13 -43.06
C LEU A 377 -2.49 40.70 -44.30
N MET A 378 -3.31 39.64 -44.20
CA MET A 378 -4.19 39.20 -45.29
C MET A 378 -5.23 40.27 -45.66
N PHE A 379 -5.81 40.95 -44.68
CA PHE A 379 -6.73 42.06 -44.93
C PHE A 379 -6.07 43.20 -45.72
N TRP A 380 -4.89 43.64 -45.28
CA TRP A 380 -4.14 44.69 -45.97
C TRP A 380 -3.64 44.24 -47.35
N GLY A 381 -3.19 42.99 -47.49
CA GLY A 381 -2.81 42.41 -48.77
C GLY A 381 -3.98 42.35 -49.77
N GLY A 382 -5.17 41.96 -49.29
CA GLY A 382 -6.39 41.95 -50.10
C GLY A 382 -6.81 43.36 -50.54
N LEU A 383 -6.72 44.35 -49.65
CA LEU A 383 -6.95 45.76 -49.98
C LEU A 383 -5.99 46.28 -51.05
N ILE A 384 -4.68 45.99 -50.91
CA ILE A 384 -3.65 46.37 -51.86
C ILE A 384 -3.93 45.73 -53.24
N TYR A 385 -4.26 44.43 -53.27
CA TYR A 385 -4.61 43.73 -54.50
C TYR A 385 -5.81 44.36 -55.23
N LEU A 386 -6.89 44.64 -54.50
CA LEU A 386 -8.07 45.29 -55.06
C LEU A 386 -7.75 46.69 -55.61
N PHE A 387 -6.98 47.48 -54.86
CA PHE A 387 -6.55 48.82 -55.29
C PHE A 387 -5.74 48.78 -56.59
N ILE A 388 -4.80 47.84 -56.70
CA ILE A 388 -3.99 47.63 -57.92
C ILE A 388 -4.87 47.23 -59.12
N LYS A 389 -5.85 46.35 -58.90
CA LYS A 389 -6.77 45.87 -59.95
C LYS A 389 -7.69 46.98 -60.48
N LEU A 390 -8.17 47.88 -59.61
CA LEU A 390 -9.07 48.99 -59.97
C LEU A 390 -8.38 50.18 -60.67
N SER A 391 -7.08 50.37 -60.47
CA SER A 391 -6.32 51.53 -61.01
C SER A 391 -6.06 51.47 -62.54
N ASN A 392 -6.33 50.33 -63.18
CA ASN A 392 -6.34 50.04 -64.62
C ASN A 392 -5.01 50.01 -65.44
N SER A 393 -4.96 48.96 -66.27
CA SER A 393 -4.08 48.49 -67.36
C SER A 393 -2.54 48.42 -67.28
N HIS A 394 -1.80 49.41 -66.81
CA HIS A 394 -0.33 49.41 -67.03
C HIS A 394 0.48 48.64 -65.96
N PHE A 395 0.01 48.63 -64.71
CA PHE A 395 0.69 47.95 -63.58
C PHE A 395 0.37 46.46 -63.48
N HIS A 396 -0.71 46.01 -64.12
CA HIS A 396 -1.18 44.62 -64.05
C HIS A 396 -0.17 43.64 -64.70
N GLN A 397 0.46 44.03 -65.81
CA GLN A 397 1.48 43.22 -66.48
C GLN A 397 2.78 43.11 -65.67
N GLN A 398 3.25 44.20 -65.04
CA GLN A 398 4.48 44.17 -64.22
C GLN A 398 4.32 43.34 -62.94
N ILE A 399 3.15 43.37 -62.32
CA ILE A 399 2.88 42.63 -61.09
C ILE A 399 2.64 41.15 -61.37
N MET A 400 1.93 40.79 -62.45
CA MET A 400 1.85 39.39 -62.88
C MET A 400 3.26 38.84 -63.15
N HIS A 401 4.12 39.60 -63.82
CA HIS A 401 5.50 39.17 -64.08
C HIS A 401 6.37 39.07 -62.81
N PHE A 402 6.09 39.85 -61.76
CA PHE A 402 6.78 39.79 -60.47
C PHE A 402 6.26 38.65 -59.59
N PHE A 403 4.95 38.43 -59.54
CA PHE A 403 4.34 37.29 -58.86
C PHE A 403 4.72 35.98 -59.52
N ASP A 404 4.73 35.89 -60.86
CA ASP A 404 5.15 34.69 -61.58
C ASP A 404 6.63 34.39 -61.30
N LYS A 405 7.49 35.42 -61.21
CA LYS A 405 8.90 35.29 -60.79
C LYS A 405 9.05 34.84 -59.33
N ALA A 406 8.21 35.36 -58.42
CA ALA A 406 8.26 34.99 -57.02
C ALA A 406 7.70 33.58 -56.77
N LEU A 407 6.67 33.18 -57.52
CA LEU A 407 6.07 31.85 -57.49
C LEU A 407 6.99 30.82 -58.14
N THR A 408 7.62 31.12 -59.28
CA THR A 408 8.64 30.25 -59.89
C THR A 408 9.92 30.19 -59.06
N ALA A 409 10.36 31.29 -58.44
CA ALA A 409 11.51 31.27 -57.53
C ALA A 409 11.22 30.40 -56.29
N SER A 410 10.03 30.50 -55.70
CA SER A 410 9.63 29.68 -54.55
C SER A 410 9.39 28.21 -54.92
N LEU A 411 8.78 27.92 -56.08
CA LEU A 411 8.63 26.56 -56.61
C LEU A 411 9.98 25.93 -57.02
N SER A 412 10.93 26.71 -57.56
CA SER A 412 12.29 26.22 -57.85
C SER A 412 13.12 25.97 -56.58
N TYR A 413 12.80 26.66 -55.48
CA TYR A 413 13.41 26.43 -54.17
C TYR A 413 12.82 25.19 -53.47
N LEU A 414 11.57 24.83 -53.79
CA LEU A 414 10.87 23.63 -53.30
C LEU A 414 11.05 22.39 -54.19
N ALA A 415 11.49 22.55 -55.46
CA ALA A 415 11.68 21.47 -56.41
C ALA A 415 12.66 20.35 -55.98
N PRO A 416 13.71 20.56 -55.16
CA PRO A 416 14.54 19.44 -54.70
C PRO A 416 13.90 18.56 -53.63
N TYR A 417 12.71 18.91 -53.11
CA TYR A 417 12.09 18.21 -51.98
C TYR A 417 10.76 17.51 -52.32
N ILE A 418 10.29 17.56 -53.58
CA ILE A 418 9.04 16.91 -54.00
C ILE A 418 9.19 16.34 -55.43
N ALA A 419 9.90 15.22 -55.55
CA ALA A 419 9.67 14.14 -56.53
C ALA A 419 10.54 12.93 -56.09
N PRO A 420 10.04 11.70 -56.30
CA PRO A 420 9.83 10.65 -55.31
C PRO A 420 11.02 10.23 -54.44
#